data_AF-A0A0N1HGE6-F1
#
_entry.id   AF-A0A0N1HGE6-F1
#
_cell.length_a   1.000
_cell.length_b   1.000
_cell.length_c   1.000
_cell.angle_alpha   90.00
_cell.angle_beta   90.00
_cell.angle_gamma   90.00
#
_symmetry.space_group_name_H-M   'P 1'
#
loop_
_entity.id
_entity.type
_entity.pdbx_description
1 polymer ?
#
loop_
_entity_poly.entity_id
_entity_poly.type
_entity_poly.pdbx_seq_one_letter_code
_entity_poly.pdbx_strand_id
1 'polypeptide(L)'
;MANTLMPFDTEDVVLKGRVPRGFRGSMIGKLPEQMNIDAPLPNMSIHHTGLTDKVLEYRAPHEQVKEFKPEADRAGFADPAKKSLLEAATKITKLTPYIGTHLEGVQLSKLTDAQKDELALLAAERGVVFFRDQDITIDEQYELTRHFGLQDRDPNQVDPRHVTILGRDGDIRAAANFGADFHSDHSFEANPPAYTMLRLVRTPETGGDTIFSSQAALYDKLSPHFQNLFEKLDAVHTSEHTFINSINGGGAPFRGPVRRSHPLVRTHPVTRVKSLFYNPSFVLTLEGLKGAESHHTLAFLREHLHAADDLTVRWKWEPGSVAFWDNRVVAHRAVPGGYNPAEREGKRTAVYGEKPFLDPTNSVSLSQYLAGERASADGGDSNGHANGKSGEKDGYAADANGH
;
A
#
# COMPACT_ATOMS: atom_id res chain seq x y z
N MET A 1 -27.32 -35.13 24.14
CA MET A 1 -26.38 -35.32 25.25
C MET A 1 -25.23 -34.36 25.02
N ALA A 2 -25.11 -33.38 25.91
CA ALA A 2 -24.10 -32.33 25.88
C ALA A 2 -22.76 -32.84 26.42
N ASN A 3 -21.66 -32.28 25.90
CA ASN A 3 -20.42 -32.01 26.63
C ASN A 3 -19.59 -31.08 25.73
N THR A 4 -19.62 -29.76 25.91
CA THR A 4 -18.99 -28.95 26.99
C THR A 4 -17.47 -28.87 26.81
N LEU A 5 -17.07 -27.75 26.22
CA LEU A 5 -15.75 -27.12 26.30
C LEU A 5 -15.37 -26.84 27.76
N MET A 6 -14.09 -26.98 28.11
CA MET A 6 -13.44 -26.30 29.25
C MET A 6 -11.93 -26.16 29.01
N PRO A 7 -11.27 -25.19 29.67
CA PRO A 7 -10.30 -24.29 29.04
C PRO A 7 -8.84 -24.50 29.47
N PHE A 8 -7.95 -23.77 28.81
CA PHE A 8 -6.53 -23.62 29.16
C PHE A 8 -6.38 -22.73 30.40
N ASP A 9 -5.65 -23.23 31.40
CA ASP A 9 -5.23 -22.50 32.59
C ASP A 9 -3.75 -22.12 32.48
N THR A 10 -3.46 -20.84 32.73
CA THR A 10 -2.13 -20.26 32.83
C THR A 10 -1.86 -19.94 34.30
N GLU A 11 -0.93 -20.64 34.95
CA GLU A 11 -0.29 -20.13 36.16
C GLU A 11 1.20 -20.53 36.24
N ASP A 12 2.00 -19.48 36.34
CA ASP A 12 3.26 -19.29 37.06
C ASP A 12 3.98 -20.48 37.68
N VAL A 13 5.27 -20.61 37.32
CA VAL A 13 6.27 -21.18 38.23
C VAL A 13 7.52 -20.29 38.23
N VAL A 14 7.62 -19.44 39.26
CA VAL A 14 8.89 -18.97 39.81
C VAL A 14 9.11 -19.70 41.13
N LEU A 15 10.25 -20.39 41.29
CA LEU A 15 11.17 -20.28 42.45
C LEU A 15 12.22 -21.42 42.51
N LYS A 16 13.46 -20.97 42.79
CA LYS A 16 14.50 -21.62 43.63
C LYS A 16 15.36 -22.76 43.05
N GLY A 17 16.48 -22.34 42.49
CA GLY A 17 17.85 -22.63 42.97
C GLY A 17 18.22 -24.01 43.52
N ARG A 18 19.04 -24.74 42.75
CA ARG A 18 20.18 -25.53 43.27
C ARG A 18 21.14 -25.88 42.13
N VAL A 19 22.40 -25.46 42.27
CA VAL A 19 23.51 -25.83 41.38
C VAL A 19 24.18 -27.08 41.93
N PRO A 20 24.43 -28.10 41.10
CA PRO A 20 25.53 -29.03 41.32
C PRO A 20 26.66 -28.77 40.33
N ARG A 21 27.85 -28.54 40.88
CA ARG A 21 29.12 -28.55 40.14
C ARG A 21 29.47 -29.98 39.75
N GLY A 22 29.95 -30.15 38.53
CA GLY A 22 30.86 -31.22 38.16
C GLY A 22 30.46 -31.97 36.90
N PHE A 23 30.92 -31.50 35.74
CA PHE A 23 31.50 -32.38 34.72
C PHE A 23 32.35 -31.50 33.78
N ARG A 24 33.67 -31.58 33.96
CA ARG A 24 34.65 -31.14 32.96
C ARG A 24 34.65 -32.22 31.87
N GLY A 25 34.25 -31.85 30.66
CA GLY A 25 34.30 -32.70 29.47
C GLY A 25 34.20 -31.83 28.24
N SER A 26 35.27 -31.83 27.45
CA SER A 26 35.45 -31.08 26.22
C SER A 26 34.36 -31.36 25.17
N MET A 27 33.72 -30.31 24.64
CA MET A 27 33.29 -30.25 23.25
C MET A 27 33.32 -28.78 22.80
N ILE A 28 34.46 -28.36 22.28
CA ILE A 28 34.56 -27.19 21.42
C ILE A 28 33.86 -27.60 20.11
N GLY A 29 32.57 -27.30 20.01
CA GLY A 29 31.84 -27.33 18.74
C GLY A 29 32.36 -26.20 17.87
N LYS A 30 32.90 -26.56 16.70
CA LYS A 30 33.47 -25.65 15.70
C LYS A 30 32.52 -24.49 15.40
N LEU A 31 33.06 -23.27 15.42
CA LEU A 31 32.48 -22.10 14.75
C LEU A 31 32.25 -22.45 13.26
N PRO A 32 31.15 -22.03 12.63
CA PRO A 32 30.97 -22.23 11.20
C PRO A 32 32.09 -21.49 10.45
N GLU A 33 32.66 -22.22 9.51
CA GLU A 33 33.66 -21.78 8.53
C GLU A 33 33.23 -20.47 7.88
N GLN A 34 34.20 -19.57 7.71
CA GLN A 34 34.05 -18.26 7.08
C GLN A 34 33.23 -18.38 5.79
N MET A 35 32.14 -17.60 5.70
CA MET A 35 31.45 -17.35 4.43
C MET A 35 32.49 -16.87 3.42
N ASN A 36 32.70 -17.65 2.37
CA ASN A 36 33.53 -17.27 1.25
C ASN A 36 32.79 -16.16 0.48
N ILE A 37 33.16 -14.90 0.75
CA ILE A 37 32.53 -13.69 0.20
C ILE A 37 32.93 -13.49 -1.29
N ASP A 38 33.82 -14.33 -1.82
CA ASP A 38 34.40 -14.22 -3.16
C ASP A 38 33.90 -15.26 -4.17
N ALA A 39 32.85 -16.03 -3.87
CA ALA A 39 32.27 -16.91 -4.87
C ALA A 39 31.52 -16.07 -5.93
N PRO A 40 31.96 -16.05 -7.21
CA PRO A 40 31.24 -15.33 -8.24
C PRO A 40 29.85 -15.94 -8.37
N LEU A 41 28.81 -15.09 -8.25
CA LEU A 41 27.44 -15.49 -8.56
C LEU A 41 27.45 -16.13 -9.95
N PRO A 42 26.88 -17.35 -10.12
CA PRO A 42 26.86 -17.99 -11.42
C PRO A 42 26.21 -17.04 -12.41
N ASN A 43 26.86 -16.86 -13.57
CA ASN A 43 26.44 -16.00 -14.68
C ASN A 43 24.93 -16.14 -14.93
N MET A 44 24.14 -15.25 -14.31
CA MET A 44 22.70 -15.21 -14.52
C MET A 44 22.46 -14.54 -15.87
N SER A 45 22.34 -15.38 -16.89
CA SER A 45 21.81 -14.99 -18.18
C SER A 45 20.43 -14.33 -18.00
N ILE A 46 20.11 -13.38 -18.87
CA ILE A 46 18.82 -12.68 -19.03
C ILE A 46 17.61 -13.63 -19.24
N HIS A 47 17.85 -14.94 -19.33
CA HIS A 47 16.86 -16.01 -19.48
C HIS A 47 16.69 -16.91 -18.26
N HIS A 48 17.41 -16.69 -17.15
CA HIS A 48 17.25 -17.52 -15.96
C HIS A 48 15.95 -17.13 -15.22
N THR A 49 15.01 -18.05 -15.12
CA THR A 49 13.71 -17.87 -14.45
C THR A 49 13.81 -17.66 -12.94
N GLY A 50 15.00 -17.86 -12.36
CA GLY A 50 15.21 -17.89 -10.92
C GLY A 50 14.72 -19.18 -10.26
N LEU A 51 14.15 -20.12 -11.02
CA LEU A 51 13.68 -21.40 -10.50
C LEU A 51 14.87 -22.29 -10.14
N THR A 52 15.03 -22.58 -8.86
CA THR A 52 15.99 -23.56 -8.33
C THR A 52 15.24 -24.81 -7.88
N ASP A 53 15.93 -25.94 -7.70
CA ASP A 53 15.30 -27.16 -7.14
C ASP A 53 14.62 -26.86 -5.80
N LYS A 54 15.24 -26.02 -4.96
CA LYS A 54 14.65 -25.53 -3.71
C LYS A 54 13.30 -24.85 -3.91
N VAL A 55 13.17 -24.01 -4.94
CA VAL A 55 11.90 -23.34 -5.27
C VAL A 55 10.84 -24.35 -5.72
N LEU A 56 11.21 -25.31 -6.57
CA LEU A 56 10.28 -26.32 -7.11
C LEU A 56 9.81 -27.32 -6.04
N GLU A 57 10.66 -27.63 -5.07
CA GLU A 57 10.36 -28.55 -3.98
C GLU A 57 9.63 -27.90 -2.80
N TYR A 58 9.74 -26.57 -2.64
CA TYR A 58 9.12 -25.88 -1.50
C TYR A 58 7.60 -26.02 -1.49
N ARG A 59 7.04 -26.24 -0.31
CA ARG A 59 5.59 -26.31 -0.07
C ARG A 59 5.23 -25.31 1.03
N ALA A 60 4.52 -24.26 0.62
CA ALA A 60 4.06 -23.24 1.56
C ALA A 60 2.98 -23.83 2.51
N PRO A 61 3.04 -23.52 3.81
CA PRO A 61 2.17 -24.14 4.82
C PRO A 61 0.72 -23.66 4.79
N HIS A 62 0.42 -22.47 4.26
CA HIS A 62 -0.93 -21.92 4.25
C HIS A 62 -1.57 -21.99 2.86
N GLU A 63 -2.90 -22.16 2.85
CA GLU A 63 -3.71 -22.05 1.63
C GLU A 63 -3.66 -20.63 1.05
N GLN A 64 -4.02 -20.54 -0.24
CA GLN A 64 -4.27 -19.26 -0.88
C GLN A 64 -5.50 -18.59 -0.26
N VAL A 65 -5.47 -17.25 -0.18
CA VAL A 65 -6.63 -16.47 0.22
C VAL A 65 -7.73 -16.69 -0.82
N LYS A 66 -8.88 -17.18 -0.35
CA LYS A 66 -10.09 -17.32 -1.15
C LYS A 66 -10.80 -15.98 -1.17
N GLU A 67 -11.47 -15.69 -2.27
CA GLU A 67 -12.31 -14.51 -2.38
C GLU A 67 -13.37 -14.52 -1.27
N PHE A 68 -13.58 -13.37 -0.63
CA PHE A 68 -14.64 -13.19 0.34
C PHE A 68 -15.25 -11.79 0.20
N LYS A 69 -16.44 -11.62 0.76
CA LYS A 69 -17.08 -10.30 0.86
C LYS A 69 -16.65 -9.64 2.17
N PRO A 70 -15.86 -8.55 2.14
CA PRO A 70 -15.51 -7.83 3.35
C PRO A 70 -16.75 -7.11 3.94
N GLU A 71 -16.62 -6.67 5.19
CA GLU A 71 -17.56 -5.72 5.78
C GLU A 71 -17.57 -4.39 5.01
N ALA A 72 -18.55 -3.54 5.28
CA ALA A 72 -18.61 -2.21 4.69
C ALA A 72 -17.36 -1.40 5.06
N ASP A 73 -16.78 -0.72 4.08
CA ASP A 73 -15.58 0.08 4.26
C ASP A 73 -15.82 1.23 5.26
N ARG A 74 -14.89 1.40 6.19
CA ARG A 74 -14.97 2.44 7.25
C ARG A 74 -15.07 3.85 6.71
N ALA A 75 -14.45 4.16 5.57
CA ALA A 75 -14.58 5.47 4.94
C ALA A 75 -16.03 5.82 4.55
N GLY A 76 -16.90 4.81 4.36
CA GLY A 76 -18.32 5.02 4.07
C GLY A 76 -19.16 5.50 5.27
N PHE A 77 -18.61 5.44 6.49
CA PHE A 77 -19.28 5.90 7.72
C PHE A 77 -18.78 7.26 8.21
N ALA A 78 -17.76 7.82 7.56
CA ALA A 78 -17.16 9.10 7.93
C ALA A 78 -18.11 10.28 7.70
N ASP A 79 -17.95 11.35 8.50
CA ASP A 79 -18.44 12.67 8.11
C ASP A 79 -17.68 13.09 6.83
N PRO A 80 -18.37 13.43 5.72
CA PRO A 80 -17.71 13.92 4.50
C PRO A 80 -16.79 15.12 4.74
N ALA A 81 -17.12 15.99 5.70
CA ALA A 81 -16.29 17.14 6.06
C ALA A 81 -15.09 16.77 6.95
N LYS A 82 -15.03 15.53 7.47
CA LYS A 82 -13.94 15.00 8.31
C LYS A 82 -13.65 15.88 9.53
N LYS A 83 -14.69 16.51 10.09
CA LYS A 83 -14.55 17.57 11.09
C LYS A 83 -13.86 17.08 12.35
N SER A 84 -14.24 15.90 12.86
CA SER A 84 -13.74 15.40 14.14
C SER A 84 -12.23 15.19 14.14
N LEU A 85 -11.67 14.72 13.03
CA LEU A 85 -10.25 14.45 12.81
C LEU A 85 -9.51 15.75 12.50
N LEU A 86 -10.04 16.56 11.59
CA LEU A 86 -9.37 17.78 11.14
C LEU A 86 -9.32 18.85 12.24
N GLU A 87 -10.36 18.99 13.07
CA GLU A 87 -10.35 19.91 14.22
C GLU A 87 -9.43 19.45 15.35
N ALA A 88 -9.14 18.15 15.44
CA ALA A 88 -8.19 17.62 16.42
C ALA A 88 -6.72 17.87 16.03
N ALA A 89 -6.44 18.17 14.75
CA ALA A 89 -5.10 18.48 14.29
C ALA A 89 -4.72 19.92 14.64
N THR A 90 -3.54 20.11 15.22
CA THR A 90 -3.00 21.46 15.47
C THR A 90 -2.58 22.14 14.17
N LYS A 91 -2.24 21.35 13.14
CA LYS A 91 -1.94 21.84 11.80
C LYS A 91 -2.16 20.75 10.76
N ILE A 92 -2.72 21.14 9.62
CA ILE A 92 -2.98 20.28 8.47
C ILE A 92 -2.16 20.80 7.29
N THR A 93 -1.28 19.97 6.74
CA THR A 93 -0.46 20.34 5.57
C THR A 93 -0.77 19.41 4.41
N LYS A 94 -1.35 19.92 3.32
CA LYS A 94 -1.40 19.21 2.04
C LYS A 94 0.01 19.21 1.46
N LEU A 95 0.64 18.04 1.34
CA LEU A 95 2.05 17.94 0.96
C LEU A 95 2.25 18.24 -0.52
N THR A 96 1.39 17.69 -1.39
CA THR A 96 1.33 18.04 -2.81
C THR A 96 -0.14 18.21 -3.26
N PRO A 97 -0.40 18.77 -4.45
CA PRO A 97 -1.78 19.07 -4.88
C PRO A 97 -2.71 17.85 -4.87
N TYR A 98 -2.22 16.68 -5.32
CA TYR A 98 -3.07 15.51 -5.58
C TYR A 98 -2.86 14.33 -4.62
N ILE A 99 -1.83 14.37 -3.77
CA ILE A 99 -1.53 13.28 -2.84
C ILE A 99 -0.88 13.80 -1.56
N GLY A 100 -1.10 13.09 -0.46
CA GLY A 100 -0.41 13.34 0.78
C GLY A 100 -1.04 14.45 1.62
N THR A 101 -1.31 14.11 2.87
CA THR A 101 -1.68 15.05 3.94
C THR A 101 -0.86 14.73 5.18
N HIS A 102 -0.23 15.72 5.79
CA HIS A 102 0.43 15.59 7.09
C HIS A 102 -0.46 16.21 8.17
N LEU A 103 -0.80 15.43 9.19
CA LEU A 103 -1.57 15.87 10.35
C LEU A 103 -0.64 16.00 11.56
N GLU A 104 -0.50 17.22 12.06
CA GLU A 104 0.26 17.54 13.28
C GLU A 104 -0.68 17.61 14.49
N GLY A 105 -0.20 17.21 15.67
CA GLY A 105 -0.96 17.28 16.93
C GLY A 105 -1.96 16.15 17.16
N VAL A 106 -2.13 15.24 16.19
CA VAL A 106 -2.98 14.05 16.32
C VAL A 106 -2.15 12.85 16.78
N GLN A 107 -2.62 12.16 17.82
CA GLN A 107 -2.04 10.89 18.27
C GLN A 107 -2.98 9.73 17.90
N LEU A 108 -2.46 8.78 17.13
CA LEU A 108 -3.21 7.62 16.65
C LEU A 108 -3.78 6.76 17.79
N SER A 109 -3.10 6.71 18.93
CA SER A 109 -3.55 6.02 20.15
C SER A 109 -4.82 6.60 20.78
N LYS A 110 -5.18 7.86 20.43
CA LYS A 110 -6.29 8.60 21.03
C LYS A 110 -7.47 8.82 20.09
N LEU A 111 -7.42 8.26 18.88
CA LEU A 111 -8.49 8.44 17.92
C LEU A 111 -9.78 7.81 18.42
N THR A 112 -10.87 8.58 18.35
CA THR A 112 -12.22 8.04 18.47
C THR A 112 -12.60 7.26 17.21
N ASP A 113 -13.64 6.44 17.28
CA ASP A 113 -14.09 5.66 16.11
C ASP A 113 -14.52 6.57 14.94
N ALA A 114 -15.16 7.71 15.24
CA ALA A 114 -15.49 8.70 14.22
C ALA A 114 -14.23 9.26 13.52
N GLN A 115 -13.18 9.57 14.28
CA GLN A 115 -11.92 10.04 13.71
C GLN A 115 -11.19 8.98 12.90
N LYS A 116 -11.32 7.69 13.28
CA LYS A 116 -10.78 6.59 12.48
C LYS A 116 -11.53 6.47 11.15
N ASP A 117 -12.85 6.53 11.15
CA ASP A 117 -13.64 6.49 9.91
C ASP A 117 -13.29 7.68 9.00
N GLU A 118 -13.15 8.89 9.56
CA GLU A 118 -12.68 10.07 8.84
C GLU A 118 -11.23 9.96 8.34
N LEU A 119 -10.36 9.25 9.06
CA LEU A 119 -9.00 8.95 8.60
C LEU A 119 -9.01 8.01 7.39
N ALA A 120 -9.90 7.01 7.38
CA ALA A 120 -10.10 6.14 6.23
C ALA A 120 -10.56 6.93 5.00
N LEU A 121 -11.52 7.85 5.17
CA LEU A 121 -11.99 8.71 4.09
C LEU A 121 -10.90 9.68 3.61
N LEU A 122 -10.16 10.30 4.53
CA LEU A 122 -9.05 11.17 4.17
C LEU A 122 -7.97 10.43 3.37
N ALA A 123 -7.65 9.18 3.75
CA ALA A 123 -6.72 8.36 3.00
C ALA A 123 -7.27 7.97 1.61
N ALA A 124 -8.56 7.67 1.50
CA ALA A 124 -9.21 7.38 0.21
C ALA A 124 -9.18 8.58 -0.76
N GLU A 125 -9.32 9.80 -0.24
CA GLU A 125 -9.29 11.05 -1.02
C GLU A 125 -7.86 11.53 -1.33
N ARG A 126 -6.93 11.34 -0.39
CA ARG A 126 -5.58 11.92 -0.44
C ARG A 126 -4.49 10.91 -0.72
N GLY A 127 -4.84 9.63 -0.87
CA GLY A 127 -3.93 8.51 -1.05
C GLY A 127 -3.22 8.09 0.22
N VAL A 128 -2.56 9.04 0.91
CA VAL A 128 -1.76 8.78 2.12
C VAL A 128 -1.84 9.93 3.12
N VAL A 129 -1.91 9.56 4.40
CA VAL A 129 -1.89 10.47 5.55
C VAL A 129 -0.66 10.16 6.40
N PHE A 130 0.09 11.19 6.77
CA PHE A 130 1.32 11.10 7.53
C PHE A 130 1.17 11.69 8.92
N PHE A 131 1.90 11.10 9.86
CA PHE A 131 1.99 11.52 11.25
C PHE A 131 3.45 11.44 11.71
N ARG A 132 3.83 12.35 12.60
CA ARG A 132 5.12 12.37 13.30
C ARG A 132 4.92 12.04 14.77
N ASP A 133 5.99 11.62 15.45
CA ASP A 133 6.03 11.48 16.91
C ASP A 133 4.86 10.68 17.52
N GLN A 134 4.55 9.52 16.94
CA GLN A 134 3.44 8.68 17.38
C GLN A 134 3.83 7.77 18.55
N ASP A 135 2.98 7.72 19.58
CA ASP A 135 3.20 6.93 20.81
C ASP A 135 2.67 5.49 20.75
N ILE A 136 2.01 5.10 19.65
CA ILE A 136 1.41 3.77 19.50
C ILE A 136 2.45 2.64 19.65
N THR A 137 2.10 1.64 20.43
CA THR A 137 2.79 0.34 20.50
C THR A 137 2.46 -0.53 19.28
N ILE A 138 3.07 -1.71 19.17
CA ILE A 138 2.74 -2.65 18.08
C ILE A 138 1.37 -3.28 18.27
N ASP A 139 0.98 -3.55 19.51
CA ASP A 139 -0.35 -4.05 19.82
C ASP A 139 -1.43 -3.02 19.51
N GLU A 140 -1.20 -1.75 19.86
CA GLU A 140 -2.12 -0.67 19.51
C GLU A 140 -2.17 -0.42 18.00
N GLN A 141 -1.04 -0.52 17.28
CA GLN A 141 -1.05 -0.46 15.82
C GLN A 141 -1.90 -1.59 15.21
N TYR A 142 -1.76 -2.82 15.73
CA TYR A 142 -2.52 -3.97 15.28
C TYR A 142 -4.03 -3.78 15.51
N GLU A 143 -4.42 -3.38 16.72
CA GLU A 143 -5.82 -3.14 17.07
C GLU A 143 -6.43 -1.94 16.32
N LEU A 144 -5.66 -0.86 16.14
CA LEU A 144 -6.08 0.27 15.32
C LEU A 144 -6.31 -0.16 13.87
N THR A 145 -5.42 -0.98 13.31
CA THR A 145 -5.56 -1.43 11.92
C THR A 145 -6.79 -2.34 11.75
N ARG A 146 -7.12 -3.17 12.74
CA ARG A 146 -8.34 -3.99 12.77
C ARG A 146 -9.64 -3.20 12.73
N HIS A 147 -9.63 -1.92 13.12
CA HIS A 147 -10.82 -1.07 12.98
C HIS A 147 -11.24 -0.95 11.51
N PHE A 148 -10.27 -0.92 10.58
CA PHE A 148 -10.49 -0.66 9.16
C PHE A 148 -10.89 -1.89 8.35
N GLY A 149 -10.82 -3.10 8.92
CA GLY A 149 -11.20 -4.32 8.23
C GLY A 149 -10.53 -5.59 8.76
N LEU A 150 -10.69 -6.68 8.01
CA LEU A 150 -10.06 -7.95 8.31
C LEU A 150 -8.54 -7.87 8.05
N GLN A 151 -7.73 -8.22 9.04
CA GLN A 151 -6.27 -8.19 8.92
C GLN A 151 -5.77 -9.11 7.79
N ASP A 152 -4.94 -8.53 6.92
CA ASP A 152 -4.10 -9.28 5.99
C ASP A 152 -2.90 -9.88 6.73
N ARG A 153 -2.44 -11.03 6.23
CA ARG A 153 -1.22 -11.68 6.68
C ARG A 153 -0.24 -11.74 5.51
N ASP A 154 0.84 -10.96 5.63
CA ASP A 154 1.91 -10.96 4.64
C ASP A 154 2.51 -12.37 4.49
N PRO A 155 2.79 -12.84 3.27
CA PRO A 155 3.38 -14.15 3.05
C PRO A 155 4.70 -14.39 3.80
N ASN A 156 5.44 -13.35 4.20
CA ASN A 156 6.68 -13.44 4.97
C ASN A 156 6.51 -13.04 6.45
N GLN A 157 5.26 -12.92 6.93
CA GLN A 157 4.95 -12.50 8.28
C GLN A 157 5.15 -13.63 9.31
N VAL A 158 6.20 -13.48 10.11
CA VAL A 158 6.52 -14.38 11.24
C VAL A 158 5.71 -14.02 12.49
N ASP A 159 5.64 -12.75 12.87
CA ASP A 159 4.81 -12.29 14.01
C ASP A 159 3.35 -12.21 13.58
N PRO A 160 2.39 -12.82 14.30
CA PRO A 160 0.98 -12.85 13.88
C PRO A 160 0.31 -11.48 13.79
N ARG A 161 0.91 -10.43 14.38
CA ARG A 161 0.35 -9.08 14.40
C ARG A 161 0.88 -8.20 13.27
N HIS A 162 2.12 -8.38 12.82
CA HIS A 162 2.74 -7.46 11.87
C HIS A 162 3.88 -8.09 11.07
N VAL A 163 4.20 -7.50 9.92
CA VAL A 163 5.44 -7.80 9.20
C VAL A 163 6.50 -6.72 9.48
N THR A 164 7.75 -7.15 9.67
CA THR A 164 8.89 -6.25 9.86
C THR A 164 9.51 -5.91 8.50
N ILE A 165 9.58 -4.62 8.18
CA ILE A 165 10.15 -4.10 6.95
C ILE A 165 11.54 -3.52 7.27
N LEU A 166 12.59 -4.21 6.81
CA LEU A 166 13.97 -3.79 7.02
C LEU A 166 14.49 -2.91 5.87
N GLY A 167 15.60 -2.22 6.12
CA GLY A 167 16.37 -1.55 5.09
C GLY A 167 16.90 -2.50 4.03
N ARG A 168 17.21 -1.95 2.85
CA ARG A 168 17.88 -2.66 1.76
C ARG A 168 19.07 -1.82 1.30
N ASP A 169 20.27 -2.39 1.36
CA ASP A 169 21.53 -1.81 0.87
C ASP A 169 21.96 -2.34 -0.50
N GLY A 170 21.13 -3.18 -1.12
CA GLY A 170 21.47 -3.78 -2.42
C GLY A 170 22.05 -2.73 -3.35
N ASP A 171 23.28 -2.94 -3.83
CA ASP A 171 23.97 -1.99 -4.69
C ASP A 171 23.09 -1.75 -5.92
N ILE A 172 22.50 -0.56 -6.02
CA ILE A 172 21.56 -0.20 -7.08
C ILE A 172 22.24 -0.19 -8.46
N ARG A 173 23.56 -0.31 -8.50
CA ARG A 173 24.38 -0.41 -9.71
C ARG A 173 24.74 -1.86 -10.06
N ALA A 174 24.47 -2.83 -9.19
CA ALA A 174 24.74 -4.23 -9.48
C ALA A 174 23.81 -4.75 -10.57
N ALA A 175 24.38 -5.48 -11.54
CA ALA A 175 23.68 -5.94 -12.74
C ALA A 175 22.44 -6.84 -12.46
N ALA A 176 22.38 -7.47 -11.29
CA ALA A 176 21.28 -8.34 -10.88
C ALA A 176 20.34 -7.70 -9.83
N ASN A 177 20.51 -6.41 -9.51
CA ASN A 177 19.64 -5.73 -8.57
C ASN A 177 18.38 -5.25 -9.27
N PHE A 178 17.27 -5.97 -9.07
CA PHE A 178 15.96 -5.60 -9.61
C PHE A 178 15.31 -4.41 -8.89
N GLY A 179 15.91 -3.89 -7.81
CA GLY A 179 15.37 -2.80 -7.00
C GLY A 179 14.01 -3.13 -6.36
N ALA A 180 13.61 -2.36 -5.36
CA ALA A 180 12.19 -2.31 -4.99
C ALA A 180 11.54 -1.27 -5.90
N ASP A 181 10.55 -1.67 -6.69
CA ASP A 181 9.84 -0.77 -7.58
C ASP A 181 8.51 -0.29 -6.99
N PHE A 182 7.81 0.59 -7.71
CA PHE A 182 6.47 0.98 -7.35
C PHE A 182 5.53 -0.24 -7.30
N HIS A 183 4.69 -0.26 -6.27
CA HIS A 183 3.67 -1.28 -6.11
C HIS A 183 2.53 -0.80 -5.24
N SER A 184 1.37 -1.43 -5.42
CA SER A 184 0.34 -1.55 -4.39
C SER A 184 0.56 -2.89 -3.68
N ASP A 185 0.44 -2.93 -2.36
CA ASP A 185 0.65 -4.12 -1.56
C ASP A 185 -0.25 -5.27 -2.02
N HIS A 186 0.34 -6.46 -2.14
CA HIS A 186 -0.32 -7.74 -2.42
C HIS A 186 -1.46 -7.66 -3.46
N SER A 187 -1.24 -6.94 -4.57
CA SER A 187 -2.26 -6.82 -5.63
C SER A 187 -2.60 -8.15 -6.32
N PHE A 188 -1.82 -9.19 -6.06
CA PHE A 188 -2.04 -10.57 -6.54
C PHE A 188 -3.03 -11.37 -5.68
N GLU A 189 -3.56 -10.81 -4.58
CA GLU A 189 -4.60 -11.47 -3.78
C GLU A 189 -5.96 -11.44 -4.48
N ALA A 190 -6.87 -12.34 -4.07
CA ALA A 190 -8.27 -12.28 -4.49
C ALA A 190 -8.96 -10.99 -3.99
N ASN A 191 -8.67 -10.63 -2.75
CA ASN A 191 -9.05 -9.39 -2.09
C ASN A 191 -7.75 -8.65 -1.71
N PRO A 192 -7.17 -7.80 -2.56
CA PRO A 192 -5.99 -7.02 -2.21
C PRO A 192 -6.23 -6.13 -0.99
N PRO A 193 -5.19 -5.79 -0.22
CA PRO A 193 -5.31 -4.84 0.88
C PRO A 193 -5.94 -3.51 0.46
N ALA A 194 -6.84 -3.00 1.30
CA ALA A 194 -7.41 -1.65 1.18
C ALA A 194 -6.52 -0.64 1.89
N TYR A 195 -6.32 -0.80 3.19
CA TYR A 195 -5.51 0.12 4.00
C TYR A 195 -4.26 -0.55 4.53
N THR A 196 -3.17 0.19 4.50
CA THR A 196 -1.90 -0.22 5.10
C THR A 196 -1.40 0.88 6.04
N MET A 197 -0.84 0.46 7.18
CA MET A 197 -0.16 1.32 8.12
C MET A 197 1.29 0.88 8.27
N LEU A 198 2.23 1.82 8.16
CA LEU A 198 3.66 1.59 8.40
C LEU A 198 4.17 2.59 9.43
N ARG A 199 4.70 2.06 10.54
CA ARG A 199 5.43 2.84 11.55
C ARG A 199 6.93 2.57 11.44
N LEU A 200 7.76 3.60 11.44
CA LEU A 200 9.21 3.45 11.45
C LEU A 200 9.72 3.47 12.90
N VAL A 201 10.43 2.42 13.29
CA VAL A 201 11.08 2.28 14.61
C VAL A 201 12.50 2.83 14.57
N ARG A 202 13.23 2.57 13.49
CA ARG A 202 14.57 3.13 13.22
C ARG A 202 14.60 3.70 11.82
N THR A 203 15.32 4.80 11.65
CA THR A 203 15.56 5.44 10.35
C THR A 203 17.04 5.80 10.22
N PRO A 204 17.64 5.67 9.01
CA PRO A 204 18.97 6.20 8.75
C PRO A 204 18.95 7.72 8.72
N GLU A 205 20.11 8.36 8.92
CA GLU A 205 20.24 9.83 8.83
C GLU A 205 19.88 10.35 7.43
N THR A 206 20.30 9.62 6.40
CA THR A 206 20.03 9.93 4.98
C THR A 206 19.48 8.70 4.26
N GLY A 207 18.61 8.91 3.26
CA GLY A 207 17.96 7.82 2.53
C GLY A 207 16.85 7.10 3.30
N GLY A 208 16.38 5.97 2.77
CA GLY A 208 15.33 5.16 3.40
C GLY A 208 13.90 5.67 3.23
N ASP A 209 13.73 6.80 2.56
CA ASP A 209 12.47 7.46 2.23
C ASP A 209 11.49 6.53 1.49
N THR A 210 10.20 6.88 1.53
CA THR A 210 9.17 6.24 0.70
C THR A 210 8.56 7.26 -0.23
N ILE A 211 8.42 6.91 -1.51
CA ILE A 211 7.67 7.70 -2.50
C ILE A 211 6.30 7.04 -2.70
N PHE A 212 5.24 7.85 -2.70
CA PHE A 212 3.88 7.45 -3.05
C PHE A 212 3.45 8.19 -4.31
N SER A 213 2.70 7.55 -5.19
CA SER A 213 2.14 8.12 -6.42
C SER A 213 0.63 7.89 -6.48
N SER A 214 -0.13 8.92 -6.87
CA SER A 214 -1.59 8.85 -6.98
C SER A 214 -2.01 8.16 -8.27
N GLN A 215 -2.55 6.95 -8.13
CA GLN A 215 -3.08 6.17 -9.24
C GLN A 215 -4.39 6.74 -9.79
N ALA A 216 -5.16 7.44 -8.94
CA ALA A 216 -6.35 8.19 -9.36
C ALA A 216 -5.97 9.36 -10.27
N ALA A 217 -4.96 10.14 -9.89
CA ALA A 217 -4.48 11.25 -10.72
C ALA A 217 -3.75 10.75 -11.98
N LEU A 218 -3.03 9.63 -11.90
CA LEU A 218 -2.41 9.01 -13.07
C LEU A 218 -3.45 8.60 -14.11
N TYR A 219 -4.56 8.00 -13.68
CA TYR A 219 -5.68 7.68 -14.57
C TYR A 219 -6.28 8.96 -15.20
N ASP A 220 -6.53 9.98 -14.38
CA ASP A 220 -7.15 11.24 -14.80
C ASP A 220 -6.28 12.03 -15.80
N LYS A 221 -4.94 11.87 -15.72
CA LYS A 221 -3.96 12.48 -16.63
C LYS A 221 -3.92 11.82 -18.02
N LEU A 222 -4.44 10.60 -18.18
CA LEU A 222 -4.49 9.93 -19.47
C LEU A 222 -5.43 10.65 -20.45
N SER A 223 -5.15 10.53 -21.74
CA SER A 223 -6.09 11.01 -22.75
C SER A 223 -7.39 10.19 -22.71
N PRO A 224 -8.54 10.73 -23.15
CA PRO A 224 -9.79 10.00 -23.18
C PRO A 224 -9.72 8.68 -23.98
N HIS A 225 -8.85 8.60 -24.99
CA HIS A 225 -8.63 7.37 -25.77
C HIS A 225 -7.93 6.28 -24.96
N PHE A 226 -6.89 6.65 -24.20
CA PHE A 226 -6.21 5.73 -23.30
C PHE A 226 -7.09 5.30 -22.14
N GLN A 227 -7.89 6.23 -21.57
CA GLN A 227 -8.90 5.89 -20.57
C GLN A 227 -9.88 4.84 -21.09
N ASN A 228 -10.48 5.07 -22.27
CA ASN A 228 -11.43 4.14 -22.87
C ASN A 228 -10.82 2.76 -23.18
N LEU A 229 -9.56 2.72 -23.61
CA LEU A 229 -8.84 1.48 -23.85
C LEU A 229 -8.58 0.74 -22.53
N PHE A 230 -8.00 1.41 -21.55
CA PHE A 230 -7.55 0.78 -20.30
C PHE A 230 -8.70 0.34 -19.39
N GLU A 231 -9.87 0.99 -19.48
CA GLU A 231 -11.09 0.52 -18.82
C GLU A 231 -11.58 -0.85 -19.32
N LYS A 232 -11.07 -1.34 -20.46
CA LYS A 232 -11.46 -2.63 -21.05
C LYS A 232 -10.42 -3.73 -20.85
N LEU A 233 -9.31 -3.43 -20.18
CA LEU A 233 -8.21 -4.35 -19.98
C LEU A 233 -8.18 -4.85 -18.54
N ASP A 234 -7.80 -6.10 -18.38
CA ASP A 234 -7.43 -6.67 -17.09
C ASP A 234 -5.90 -6.85 -17.05
N ALA A 235 -5.32 -6.70 -15.86
CA ALA A 235 -3.92 -6.92 -15.58
C ALA A 235 -3.73 -8.21 -14.77
N VAL A 236 -2.80 -9.07 -15.19
CA VAL A 236 -2.45 -10.28 -14.45
C VAL A 236 -1.40 -9.93 -13.40
N HIS A 237 -1.79 -9.89 -12.14
CA HIS A 237 -0.90 -9.70 -11.00
C HIS A 237 -0.36 -11.04 -10.49
N THR A 238 0.94 -11.12 -10.21
CA THR A 238 1.63 -12.34 -9.77
C THR A 238 2.52 -12.10 -8.54
N SER A 239 2.59 -13.09 -7.65
CA SER A 239 3.57 -13.15 -6.55
C SER A 239 4.78 -14.04 -6.85
N GLU A 240 4.87 -14.64 -8.05
CA GLU A 240 5.91 -15.59 -8.42
C GLU A 240 7.32 -15.03 -8.22
N HIS A 241 7.60 -13.81 -8.70
CA HIS A 241 8.91 -13.18 -8.54
C HIS A 241 9.28 -13.01 -7.07
N THR A 242 8.34 -12.55 -6.22
CA THR A 242 8.59 -12.39 -4.79
C THR A 242 8.78 -13.73 -4.07
N PHE A 243 8.03 -14.75 -4.48
CA PHE A 243 8.13 -16.09 -3.92
C PHE A 243 9.48 -16.73 -4.25
N ILE A 244 9.89 -16.68 -5.52
CA ILE A 244 11.18 -17.17 -6.01
C ILE A 244 12.32 -16.46 -5.27
N ASN A 245 12.27 -15.13 -5.22
CA ASN A 245 13.31 -14.33 -4.56
C ASN A 245 13.38 -14.60 -3.05
N SER A 246 12.24 -14.79 -2.38
CA SER A 246 12.19 -15.14 -0.95
C SER A 246 12.92 -16.47 -0.69
N ILE A 247 12.57 -17.53 -1.44
CA ILE A 247 13.19 -18.86 -1.27
C ILE A 247 14.68 -18.85 -1.58
N ASN A 248 15.08 -18.24 -2.70
CA ASN A 248 16.48 -18.14 -3.09
C ASN A 248 17.29 -17.28 -2.11
N GLY A 249 16.65 -16.28 -1.49
CA GLY A 249 17.22 -15.47 -0.41
C GLY A 249 17.22 -16.15 0.96
N GLY A 250 16.83 -17.42 1.06
CA GLY A 250 16.81 -18.17 2.33
C GLY A 250 15.52 -18.02 3.15
N GLY A 251 14.54 -17.28 2.65
CA GLY A 251 13.21 -17.13 3.24
C GLY A 251 12.35 -18.40 3.17
N ALA A 252 11.27 -18.38 3.93
CA ALA A 252 10.26 -19.43 4.01
C ALA A 252 8.86 -18.78 3.96
N PRO A 253 8.37 -18.39 2.76
CA PRO A 253 7.07 -17.77 2.60
C PRO A 253 5.96 -18.74 3.04
N PHE A 254 5.02 -18.22 3.81
CA PHE A 254 3.88 -18.95 4.37
C PHE A 254 2.80 -19.27 3.33
N ARG A 255 2.75 -18.55 2.21
CA ARG A 255 1.78 -18.76 1.11
C ARG A 255 2.50 -18.99 -0.21
N GLY A 256 1.93 -19.88 -1.04
CA GLY A 256 2.49 -20.22 -2.35
C GLY A 256 2.36 -19.06 -3.36
N PRO A 257 3.03 -19.14 -4.52
CA PRO A 257 2.86 -18.13 -5.55
C PRO A 257 1.47 -18.23 -6.19
N VAL A 258 0.96 -17.10 -6.67
CA VAL A 258 -0.38 -17.00 -7.24
C VAL A 258 -0.41 -15.97 -8.36
N ARG A 259 -1.28 -16.20 -9.35
CA ARG A 259 -1.67 -15.22 -10.37
C ARG A 259 -3.16 -14.88 -10.23
N ARG A 260 -3.51 -13.62 -10.40
CA ARG A 260 -4.88 -13.11 -10.42
C ARG A 260 -5.04 -12.05 -11.49
N SER A 261 -6.15 -12.13 -12.23
CA SER A 261 -6.56 -11.10 -13.17
C SER A 261 -7.46 -10.11 -12.45
N HIS A 262 -7.15 -8.81 -12.56
CA HIS A 262 -7.92 -7.70 -11.99
C HIS A 262 -8.07 -6.58 -13.02
N PRO A 263 -9.13 -5.77 -12.99
CA PRO A 263 -9.26 -4.61 -13.88
C PRO A 263 -8.05 -3.69 -13.81
N LEU A 264 -7.49 -3.32 -14.96
CA LEU A 264 -6.38 -2.35 -15.04
C LEU A 264 -6.82 -0.96 -14.54
N VAL A 265 -8.10 -0.63 -14.71
CA VAL A 265 -8.73 0.54 -14.09
C VAL A 265 -9.79 0.01 -13.14
N ARG A 266 -9.75 0.46 -11.88
CA ARG A 266 -10.74 0.10 -10.86
C ARG A 266 -11.55 1.29 -10.40
N THR A 267 -12.73 1.03 -9.86
CA THR A 267 -13.55 2.00 -9.13
C THR A 267 -13.25 1.88 -7.63
N HIS A 268 -12.94 3.00 -6.98
CA HIS A 268 -12.86 3.03 -5.52
C HIS A 268 -14.26 2.84 -4.92
N PRO A 269 -14.47 1.94 -3.93
CA PRO A 269 -15.81 1.53 -3.50
C PRO A 269 -16.59 2.64 -2.81
N VAL A 270 -15.90 3.54 -2.10
CA VAL A 270 -16.51 4.67 -1.37
C VAL A 270 -16.56 5.94 -2.23
N THR A 271 -15.40 6.52 -2.56
CA THR A 271 -15.31 7.77 -3.36
C THR A 271 -15.80 7.65 -4.80
N ARG A 272 -15.94 6.43 -5.34
CA ARG A 272 -16.31 6.16 -6.75
C ARG A 272 -15.33 6.73 -7.77
N VAL A 273 -14.16 7.19 -7.35
CA VAL A 273 -13.11 7.68 -8.24
C VAL A 273 -12.47 6.51 -8.97
N LYS A 274 -12.25 6.67 -10.28
CA LYS A 274 -11.48 5.73 -11.11
C LYS A 274 -9.99 5.84 -10.79
N SER A 275 -9.33 4.70 -10.65
CA SER A 275 -7.91 4.61 -10.34
C SER A 275 -7.22 3.59 -11.23
N LEU A 276 -6.02 3.93 -11.70
CA LEU A 276 -5.18 3.03 -12.46
C LEU A 276 -4.62 1.95 -11.52
N PHE A 277 -5.06 0.71 -11.61
CA PHE A 277 -4.57 -0.37 -10.75
C PHE A 277 -3.30 -1.02 -11.32
N TYR A 278 -2.33 -0.19 -11.73
CA TYR A 278 -1.09 -0.65 -12.35
C TYR A 278 0.02 -0.84 -11.33
N ASN A 279 0.68 -2.00 -11.34
CA ASN A 279 1.72 -2.34 -10.38
C ASN A 279 2.94 -2.94 -11.11
N PRO A 280 4.00 -2.17 -11.40
CA PRO A 280 5.13 -2.70 -12.16
C PRO A 280 5.89 -3.82 -11.44
N SER A 281 5.73 -3.96 -10.12
CA SER A 281 6.36 -5.06 -9.37
C SER A 281 5.60 -6.39 -9.49
N PHE A 282 4.28 -6.35 -9.73
CA PHE A 282 3.43 -7.55 -9.73
C PHE A 282 2.70 -7.80 -11.05
N VAL A 283 2.53 -6.82 -11.94
CA VAL A 283 1.83 -7.03 -13.21
C VAL A 283 2.75 -7.75 -14.21
N LEU A 284 2.30 -8.93 -14.66
CA LEU A 284 2.99 -9.76 -15.63
C LEU A 284 2.60 -9.43 -17.08
N THR A 285 1.31 -9.26 -17.34
CA THR A 285 0.76 -9.04 -18.68
C THR A 285 -0.62 -8.38 -18.59
N LEU A 286 -1.12 -7.88 -19.72
CA LEU A 286 -2.45 -7.32 -19.87
C LEU A 286 -3.29 -8.29 -20.72
N GLU A 287 -4.39 -8.77 -20.16
CA GLU A 287 -5.33 -9.64 -20.86
C GLU A 287 -6.07 -8.85 -21.94
N GLY A 288 -6.40 -9.51 -23.05
CA GLY A 288 -7.05 -8.88 -24.21
C GLY A 288 -6.08 -8.23 -25.21
N LEU A 289 -4.79 -8.14 -24.90
CA LEU A 289 -3.75 -7.68 -25.82
C LEU A 289 -2.85 -8.83 -26.31
N LYS A 290 -2.29 -8.72 -27.51
CA LYS A 290 -1.21 -9.61 -27.96
C LYS A 290 0.06 -9.35 -27.15
N GLY A 291 0.98 -10.30 -27.13
CA GLY A 291 2.23 -10.18 -26.34
C GLY A 291 3.03 -8.90 -26.60
N ALA A 292 3.22 -8.51 -27.87
CA ALA A 292 3.93 -7.27 -28.20
C ALA A 292 3.15 -6.02 -27.78
N GLU A 293 1.83 -6.01 -27.95
CA GLU A 293 0.95 -4.92 -27.53
C GLU A 293 1.01 -4.77 -26.01
N SER A 294 0.81 -5.86 -25.26
CA SER A 294 0.92 -5.87 -23.79
C SER A 294 2.29 -5.39 -23.32
N HIS A 295 3.39 -5.85 -23.93
CA HIS A 295 4.74 -5.42 -23.58
C HIS A 295 4.92 -3.91 -23.73
N HIS A 296 4.55 -3.34 -24.88
CA HIS A 296 4.68 -1.91 -25.13
C HIS A 296 3.73 -1.07 -24.29
N THR A 297 2.50 -1.55 -24.03
CA THR A 297 1.57 -0.88 -23.12
C THR A 297 2.08 -0.87 -21.68
N LEU A 298 2.66 -1.97 -21.20
CA LEU A 298 3.29 -2.01 -19.87
C LEU A 298 4.51 -1.09 -19.77
N ALA A 299 5.31 -0.99 -20.83
CA ALA A 299 6.41 -0.04 -20.90
C ALA A 299 5.92 1.42 -20.81
N PHE A 300 4.84 1.76 -21.53
CA PHE A 300 4.19 3.06 -21.44
C PHE A 300 3.64 3.34 -20.03
N LEU A 301 2.92 2.39 -19.42
CA LEU A 301 2.35 2.54 -18.08
C LEU A 301 3.45 2.75 -17.02
N ARG A 302 4.58 2.06 -17.18
CA ARG A 302 5.78 2.26 -16.36
C ARG A 302 6.32 3.67 -16.52
N GLU A 303 6.54 4.14 -17.75
CA GLU A 303 7.03 5.49 -18.02
C GLU A 303 6.07 6.54 -17.44
N HIS A 304 4.76 6.39 -17.67
CA HIS A 304 3.72 7.27 -17.15
C HIS A 304 3.75 7.38 -15.61
N LEU A 305 3.94 6.25 -14.91
CA LEU A 305 4.08 6.22 -13.45
C LEU A 305 5.38 6.86 -12.96
N HIS A 306 6.50 6.60 -13.62
CA HIS A 306 7.82 7.11 -13.21
C HIS A 306 8.06 8.57 -13.59
N ALA A 307 7.39 9.10 -14.60
CA ALA A 307 7.48 10.50 -15.04
C ALA A 307 6.49 11.43 -14.33
N ALA A 308 5.70 10.91 -13.37
CA ALA A 308 4.63 11.65 -12.71
C ALA A 308 5.08 12.34 -11.42
N ASP A 309 6.20 13.08 -11.46
CA ASP A 309 6.70 13.81 -10.30
C ASP A 309 5.65 14.77 -9.71
N ASP A 310 4.79 15.34 -10.55
CA ASP A 310 3.65 16.20 -10.22
C ASP A 310 2.53 15.49 -9.43
N LEU A 311 2.51 14.15 -9.44
CA LEU A 311 1.49 13.31 -8.81
C LEU A 311 2.06 12.46 -7.66
N THR A 312 3.28 12.75 -7.22
CA THR A 312 3.96 12.00 -6.16
C THR A 312 4.09 12.80 -4.87
N VAL A 313 4.34 12.09 -3.77
CA VAL A 313 4.86 12.65 -2.52
C VAL A 313 5.99 11.76 -2.03
N ARG A 314 7.12 12.37 -1.68
CA ARG A 314 8.25 11.70 -1.06
C ARG A 314 8.29 12.01 0.43
N TRP A 315 8.24 10.98 1.26
CA TRP A 315 8.27 11.11 2.71
C TRP A 315 9.63 10.68 3.25
N LYS A 316 10.36 11.65 3.83
CA LYS A 316 11.56 11.39 4.63
C LYS A 316 11.14 10.98 6.03
N TRP A 317 11.46 9.75 6.40
CA TRP A 317 11.07 9.18 7.68
C TRP A 317 11.87 9.76 8.85
N GLU A 318 11.22 9.85 10.00
CA GLU A 318 11.85 9.98 11.32
C GLU A 318 11.36 8.82 12.21
N PRO A 319 12.09 8.44 13.27
CA PRO A 319 11.62 7.45 14.23
C PRO A 319 10.26 7.85 14.82
N GLY A 320 9.35 6.89 14.97
CA GLY A 320 7.99 7.15 15.45
C GLY A 320 7.04 7.73 14.40
N SER A 321 7.52 8.03 13.18
CA SER A 321 6.64 8.46 12.08
C SER A 321 5.74 7.31 11.61
N VAL A 322 4.51 7.65 11.24
CA VAL A 322 3.54 6.72 10.67
C VAL A 322 3.03 7.24 9.32
N ALA A 323 2.91 6.35 8.35
CA ALA A 323 2.08 6.57 7.17
C ALA A 323 0.89 5.60 7.19
N PHE A 324 -0.29 6.12 6.90
CA PHE A 324 -1.52 5.36 6.69
C PHE A 324 -2.03 5.67 5.29
N TRP A 325 -2.16 4.67 4.41
CA TRP A 325 -2.54 4.89 3.02
C TRP A 325 -3.61 3.93 2.54
N ASP A 326 -4.34 4.38 1.52
CA ASP A 326 -5.28 3.56 0.78
C ASP A 326 -4.61 2.99 -0.48
N ASN A 327 -4.31 1.70 -0.41
CA ASN A 327 -3.60 0.93 -1.41
C ASN A 327 -4.39 0.79 -2.73
N ARG A 328 -5.69 1.12 -2.74
CA ARG A 328 -6.54 1.09 -3.93
C ARG A 328 -6.35 2.30 -4.83
N VAL A 329 -5.73 3.37 -4.32
CA VAL A 329 -5.52 4.62 -5.07
C VAL A 329 -4.06 5.08 -5.10
N VAL A 330 -3.12 4.29 -4.56
CA VAL A 330 -1.68 4.60 -4.60
C VAL A 330 -0.84 3.42 -5.07
N ALA A 331 0.30 3.75 -5.69
CA ALA A 331 1.47 2.88 -5.72
C ALA A 331 2.60 3.55 -4.95
N HIS A 332 3.45 2.76 -4.29
CA HIS A 332 4.53 3.27 -3.46
C HIS A 332 5.83 2.49 -3.66
N ARG A 333 6.95 3.14 -3.33
CA ARG A 333 8.29 2.61 -3.50
C ARG A 333 9.19 3.06 -2.36
N ALA A 334 9.82 2.09 -1.68
CA ALA A 334 10.91 2.39 -0.75
C ALA A 334 12.17 2.74 -1.56
N VAL A 335 12.78 3.90 -1.28
CA VAL A 335 13.99 4.34 -1.98
C VAL A 335 15.19 3.50 -1.50
N PRO A 336 15.83 2.71 -2.40
CA PRO A 336 16.93 1.83 -2.03
C PRO A 336 18.26 2.58 -1.93
N GLY A 337 19.20 2.00 -1.17
CA GLY A 337 20.63 2.35 -1.20
C GLY A 337 21.02 3.63 -0.44
N GLY A 338 22.33 3.76 -0.19
CA GLY A 338 22.94 4.97 0.40
C GLY A 338 22.91 5.06 1.92
N TYR A 339 22.52 3.99 2.62
CA TYR A 339 22.50 3.93 4.09
C TYR A 339 22.72 2.50 4.60
N ASN A 340 23.07 2.37 5.88
CA ASN A 340 23.19 1.09 6.57
C ASN A 340 21.79 0.47 6.79
N PRO A 341 21.47 -0.72 6.24
CA PRO A 341 20.14 -1.33 6.35
C PRO A 341 19.68 -1.57 7.78
N ALA A 342 20.61 -1.83 8.69
CA ALA A 342 20.31 -2.08 10.10
C ALA A 342 19.65 -0.87 10.79
N GLU A 343 19.86 0.33 10.25
CA GLU A 343 19.31 1.59 10.73
C GLU A 343 17.88 1.85 10.24
N ARG A 344 17.35 1.05 9.31
CA ARG A 344 15.96 1.16 8.86
C ARG A 344 15.15 -0.04 9.30
N GLU A 345 14.17 0.20 10.16
CA GLU A 345 13.22 -0.83 10.58
C GLU A 345 11.83 -0.21 10.72
N GLY A 346 10.85 -0.78 10.01
CA GLY A 346 9.46 -0.40 10.11
C GLY A 346 8.56 -1.61 10.39
N LYS A 347 7.38 -1.34 10.96
CA LYS A 347 6.39 -2.34 11.34
C LYS A 347 5.11 -2.06 10.57
N ARG A 348 4.68 -3.03 9.76
CA ARG A 348 3.58 -2.89 8.83
C ARG A 348 2.41 -3.78 9.21
N THR A 349 1.22 -3.20 9.14
CA THR A 349 -0.08 -3.87 9.27
C THR A 349 -0.93 -3.47 8.08
N ALA A 350 -1.80 -4.36 7.62
CA ALA A 350 -2.67 -4.10 6.47
C ALA A 350 -3.99 -4.85 6.65
N VAL A 351 -5.08 -4.32 6.10
CA VAL A 351 -6.39 -4.98 6.05
C VAL A 351 -6.81 -5.28 4.63
N TYR A 352 -7.45 -6.42 4.43
CA TYR A 352 -8.05 -6.78 3.15
C TYR A 352 -9.15 -5.80 2.75
N GLY A 353 -9.21 -5.50 1.46
CA GLY A 353 -10.29 -4.76 0.83
C GLY A 353 -11.29 -5.65 0.12
N GLU A 354 -12.08 -5.02 -0.73
CA GLU A 354 -12.94 -5.69 -1.69
C GLU A 354 -12.14 -6.24 -2.88
N LYS A 355 -12.73 -7.21 -3.58
CA LYS A 355 -12.22 -7.63 -4.88
C LYS A 355 -12.27 -6.44 -5.85
N PRO A 356 -11.18 -6.11 -6.56
CA PRO A 356 -11.16 -5.00 -7.51
C PRO A 356 -12.24 -5.17 -8.57
N PHE A 357 -12.95 -4.07 -8.87
CA PHE A 357 -13.99 -4.02 -9.88
C PHE A 357 -13.93 -2.67 -10.60
N LEU A 358 -14.50 -2.62 -11.80
CA LEU A 358 -14.78 -1.40 -12.53
C LEU A 358 -16.28 -1.27 -12.73
N ASP A 359 -16.85 -0.15 -12.29
CA ASP A 359 -18.23 0.23 -12.61
C ASP A 359 -18.17 1.50 -13.47
N PRO A 360 -18.18 1.39 -14.81
CA PRO A 360 -17.99 2.53 -15.68
C PRO A 360 -19.17 3.53 -15.64
N THR A 361 -20.33 3.09 -15.14
CA THR A 361 -21.55 3.91 -15.11
C THR A 361 -21.66 4.77 -13.86
N ASN A 362 -21.20 4.28 -12.71
CA ASN A 362 -21.26 4.98 -11.43
C ASN A 362 -19.87 5.30 -10.89
N SER A 363 -18.94 5.69 -11.76
CA SER A 363 -17.61 6.15 -11.34
C SER A 363 -17.18 7.38 -12.12
N VAL A 364 -16.35 8.19 -11.46
CA VAL A 364 -15.93 9.51 -11.94
C VAL A 364 -14.41 9.61 -12.02
N SER A 365 -13.92 10.53 -12.85
CA SER A 365 -12.51 10.90 -12.85
C SER A 365 -12.15 11.72 -11.59
N LEU A 366 -10.86 11.82 -11.26
CA LEU A 366 -10.44 12.60 -10.09
C LEU A 366 -10.83 14.09 -10.25
N SER A 367 -10.62 14.67 -11.43
CA SER A 367 -11.03 16.05 -11.72
C SER A 367 -12.53 16.27 -11.54
N GLN A 368 -13.37 15.32 -11.96
CA GLN A 368 -14.82 15.40 -11.76
C GLN A 368 -15.20 15.35 -10.28
N TYR A 369 -14.58 14.45 -9.51
CA TYR A 369 -14.79 14.36 -8.06
C TYR A 369 -14.42 15.67 -7.35
N LEU A 370 -13.23 16.21 -7.64
CA LEU A 370 -12.77 17.47 -7.04
C LEU A 370 -13.62 18.68 -7.45
N ALA A 371 -14.20 18.69 -8.65
CA ALA A 371 -15.13 19.72 -9.07
C ALA A 371 -16.46 19.66 -8.28
N GLY A 372 -16.96 18.46 -8.01
CA GLY A 372 -18.15 18.26 -7.17
C GLY A 372 -17.96 18.71 -5.72
N GLU A 373 -16.79 18.45 -5.15
CA GLU A 373 -16.41 18.93 -3.81
C GLU A 373 -16.40 20.47 -3.74
N ARG A 374 -15.80 21.13 -4.74
CA ARG A 374 -15.77 22.60 -4.81
C ARG A 374 -17.16 23.21 -4.93
N ALA A 375 -18.01 22.66 -5.80
CA ALA A 375 -19.39 23.14 -5.95
C ALA A 375 -20.21 22.98 -4.66
N SER A 376 -19.96 21.90 -3.91
CA SER A 376 -20.61 21.65 -2.61
C SER A 376 -20.13 22.62 -1.52
N ALA A 377 -18.85 23.00 -1.55
CA ALA A 377 -18.29 23.99 -0.64
C ALA A 377 -18.80 25.42 -0.93
N ASP A 378 -18.85 25.81 -2.22
CA ASP A 378 -19.28 27.15 -2.63
C ASP A 378 -20.81 27.37 -2.46
N GLY A 379 -21.61 26.30 -2.60
CA GLY A 379 -23.07 26.35 -2.41
C GLY A 379 -23.52 26.41 -0.94
N GLY A 380 -22.61 26.24 0.01
CA GLY A 380 -22.88 26.32 1.45
C GLY A 380 -23.06 27.75 2.00
N ASP A 381 -22.61 28.77 1.26
CA ASP A 381 -22.61 30.18 1.70
C ASP A 381 -23.68 31.07 1.03
N SER A 382 -24.56 30.52 0.17
CA SER A 382 -25.59 31.30 -0.51
C SER A 382 -27.01 31.09 0.03
N ASN A 383 -27.20 31.29 1.34
CA ASN A 383 -28.53 31.55 1.92
C ASN A 383 -28.53 32.90 2.64
N GLY A 384 -28.21 33.95 1.89
CA GLY A 384 -28.22 35.33 2.34
C GLY A 384 -28.57 36.28 1.19
N HIS A 385 -29.88 36.54 1.03
CA HIS A 385 -30.46 37.69 0.32
C HIS A 385 -30.17 37.83 -1.20
N ALA A 386 -31.18 37.54 -2.01
CA ALA A 386 -31.55 38.43 -3.12
C ALA A 386 -33.01 38.24 -3.52
N ASN A 387 -33.83 39.20 -3.11
CA ASN A 387 -35.20 39.39 -3.57
C ASN A 387 -35.16 40.10 -4.94
N GLY A 388 -35.85 39.55 -5.95
CA GLY A 388 -36.49 40.26 -7.06
C GLY A 388 -35.61 41.00 -8.09
N LYS A 389 -35.68 40.57 -9.36
CA LYS A 389 -36.58 41.16 -10.37
C LYS A 389 -36.34 40.54 -11.75
N SER A 390 -37.47 40.29 -12.41
CA SER A 390 -37.67 40.00 -13.83
C SER A 390 -36.96 40.96 -14.78
N GLY A 391 -36.43 40.44 -15.89
CA GLY A 391 -35.92 41.20 -17.02
C GLY A 391 -35.66 40.31 -18.23
N GLU A 392 -36.67 40.23 -19.10
CA GLU A 392 -36.69 39.62 -20.42
C GLU A 392 -35.76 40.36 -21.40
N LYS A 393 -35.06 39.63 -22.29
CA LYS A 393 -34.96 39.84 -23.76
C LYS A 393 -33.61 39.52 -24.41
N ASP A 394 -33.75 38.73 -25.48
CA ASP A 394 -33.16 38.81 -26.82
C ASP A 394 -31.65 38.64 -27.04
N GLY A 395 -31.35 37.76 -28.01
CA GLY A 395 -30.02 37.32 -28.35
C GLY A 395 -29.28 38.21 -29.33
N TYR A 396 -28.05 37.80 -29.66
CA TYR A 396 -27.43 38.03 -30.97
C TYR A 396 -26.26 37.04 -31.13
N ALA A 397 -26.11 36.56 -32.36
CA ALA A 397 -25.05 35.68 -32.82
C ALA A 397 -23.83 36.47 -33.34
N ALA A 398 -22.72 35.73 -33.54
CA ALA A 398 -21.49 36.09 -34.27
C ALA A 398 -20.55 37.07 -33.51
N ASP A 399 -19.22 36.98 -33.53
CA ASP A 399 -18.34 36.57 -34.62
C ASP A 399 -16.95 36.10 -34.13
N ALA A 400 -16.22 35.48 -35.05
CA ALA A 400 -14.85 35.02 -34.98
C ALA A 400 -13.79 36.14 -34.85
N ASN A 401 -12.67 35.87 -34.17
CA ASN A 401 -11.30 35.88 -34.72
C ASN A 401 -10.20 36.01 -33.64
N GLY A 402 -9.15 35.20 -33.83
CA GLY A 402 -7.76 35.65 -33.81
C GLY A 402 -7.04 35.85 -32.46
N HIS A 403 -6.28 34.85 -32.02
CA HIS A 403 -4.83 34.80 -32.21
C HIS A 403 -4.25 33.43 -31.79
#